data_AF-A0A6S7LQI2-F1
#
_entry.id   AF-A0A6S7LQI2-F1
#
_cell.length_a   1.000
_cell.length_b   1.000
_cell.length_c   1.000
_cell.angle_alpha   90.00
_cell.angle_beta   90.00
_cell.angle_gamma   90.00
#
_symmetry.space_group_name_H-M   'P 1'
#
loop_
_entity.id
_entity.type
_entity.pdbx_description
1 polymer ?
#
loop_
_entity_poly.entity_id
_entity_poly.type
_entity_poly.pdbx_seq_one_letter_code
_entity_poly.pdbx_strand_id
1 'polypeptide(L)'
;MGTSHSQACNTIGKNIWEWCIDRHIWISAAYLPGKLNTTADAESRNFDVHLEWMLDNNILRESLKTLHFEPEIDLFASRLNNQFPRYAAYKPDPNAEIIDAFTMQWGSLKFYAFPLFSVIPLVLSKMCKEKAEGIVVIPDWPTQSWYPKAMQMLQRPPVHLKARKSLLHLPGLSYSGVNTARSALSTILGLEDGFKCGEHPLVCRFMKGVFELKPALPKYKEVWQFKGDEKLCVVEHLKEYLKRTQQLRGEHTQFFLSFIKPYHPVTKDSISRWVKSVLQQAGVDVTKYTAHSSRAATTSHTKRKGMSLQDIMKTAGWTSATTFEKFYHKPAETSKTFGQTVMSGD
;
A
#
# COMPACT_ATOMS: atom_id res chain seq x y z
N MET A 1 14.50 -17.59 12.85
CA MET A 1 15.21 -16.49 13.53
C MET A 1 15.75 -15.57 12.46
N GLY A 2 15.24 -14.34 12.37
CA GLY A 2 15.75 -13.36 11.41
C GLY A 2 17.05 -12.78 11.94
N THR A 3 18.11 -12.83 11.15
CA THR A 3 19.34 -12.09 11.46
C THR A 3 19.11 -10.63 11.11
N SER A 4 19.50 -9.71 11.99
CA SER A 4 19.53 -8.29 11.66
C SER A 4 20.72 -8.03 10.74
N HIS A 5 20.48 -7.46 9.56
CA HIS A 5 21.52 -7.06 8.62
C HIS A 5 22.24 -5.77 9.02
N SER A 6 21.78 -5.10 10.09
CA SER A 6 22.42 -3.91 10.64
C SER A 6 23.50 -4.29 11.64
N GLN A 7 24.76 -4.01 11.30
CA GLN A 7 25.90 -4.23 12.19
C GLN A 7 25.74 -3.47 13.51
N ALA A 8 25.21 -2.24 13.46
CA ALA A 8 24.95 -1.42 14.65
C ALA A 8 23.91 -2.09 15.58
N CYS A 9 22.81 -2.62 15.03
CA CYS A 9 21.80 -3.31 15.83
C CYS A 9 22.31 -4.63 16.40
N ASN A 10 23.18 -5.35 15.67
CA ASN A 10 23.83 -6.55 16.19
C ASN A 10 24.80 -6.23 17.33
N THR A 11 25.59 -5.15 17.21
CA THR A 11 26.47 -4.70 18.30
C THR A 11 25.67 -4.33 19.54
N ILE A 12 24.57 -3.59 19.39
CA ILE A 12 23.70 -3.24 20.52
C ILE A 12 23.08 -4.49 21.14
N GLY A 13 22.55 -5.40 20.31
CA GLY A 13 21.98 -6.67 20.79
C GLY A 13 23.01 -7.50 21.56
N LYS A 14 24.24 -7.58 21.06
CA LYS A 14 25.35 -8.26 21.73
C LYS A 14 25.70 -7.61 23.06
N ASN A 15 25.84 -6.28 23.10
CA ASN A 15 26.14 -5.54 24.33
C ASN A 15 25.05 -5.73 25.40
N ILE A 16 23.78 -5.77 25.00
CA ILE A 16 22.66 -6.05 25.92
C ILE A 16 22.76 -7.46 26.49
N TRP A 17 23.04 -8.46 25.65
CA TRP A 17 23.21 -9.84 26.09
C TRP A 17 24.40 -10.02 27.03
N GLU A 18 25.57 -9.45 26.69
CA GLU A 18 26.76 -9.49 27.55
C GLU A 18 26.50 -8.83 28.91
N TRP A 19 25.85 -7.66 28.91
CA TRP A 19 25.47 -6.96 30.15
C TRP A 19 24.52 -7.78 31.05
N CYS A 20 23.57 -8.51 30.44
CA CYS A 20 22.63 -9.39 31.14
C CYS A 20 23.33 -10.64 31.70
N ILE A 21 24.24 -11.25 30.93
CA ILE A 21 25.01 -12.43 31.34
C ILE A 21 25.87 -12.12 32.57
N ASP A 22 26.60 -10.99 32.54
CA ASP A 22 27.48 -10.56 33.64
C ASP A 22 26.72 -10.30 34.95
N ARG A 23 25.40 -10.10 34.88
CA ARG A 23 24.53 -9.79 36.03
C ARG A 23 23.56 -10.91 36.36
N HIS A 24 23.68 -12.07 35.70
CA HIS A 24 22.77 -13.20 35.83
C HIS A 24 21.29 -12.82 35.60
N ILE A 25 21.02 -11.89 34.69
CA ILE A 25 19.67 -11.42 34.35
C ILE A 25 19.13 -12.26 33.19
N TRP A 26 17.98 -12.90 33.40
CA TRP A 26 17.28 -13.65 32.36
C TRP A 26 16.32 -12.74 31.59
N ILE A 27 16.54 -12.61 30.28
CA ILE A 27 15.65 -11.86 29.39
C ILE A 27 14.80 -12.80 28.55
N SER A 28 13.52 -12.46 28.39
CA SER A 28 12.60 -13.16 27.49
C SER A 28 11.86 -12.16 26.63
N ALA A 29 11.60 -12.52 25.38
CA ALA A 29 10.77 -11.72 24.50
C ALA A 29 9.30 -12.11 24.72
N ALA A 30 8.50 -11.19 25.24
CA ALA A 30 7.06 -11.34 25.34
C ALA A 30 6.37 -10.60 24.19
N TYR A 31 5.34 -11.22 23.62
CA TYR A 31 4.49 -10.56 22.62
C TYR A 31 3.75 -9.39 23.29
N LEU A 32 3.98 -8.18 22.79
CA LEU A 32 3.24 -6.99 23.19
C LEU A 32 2.03 -6.81 22.25
N PRO A 33 0.79 -6.77 22.78
CA PRO A 33 -0.40 -6.49 21.98
C PRO A 33 -0.27 -5.14 21.25
N GLY A 34 -0.66 -5.06 19.97
CA GLY A 34 -0.46 -3.88 19.11
C GLY A 34 -1.12 -2.56 19.58
N LYS A 35 -1.93 -2.58 20.64
CA LYS A 35 -2.42 -1.38 21.34
C LYS A 35 -1.33 -0.71 22.21
N LEU A 36 -0.37 -1.48 22.68
CA LEU A 36 0.76 -1.03 23.51
C LEU A 36 2.06 -0.93 22.70
N ASN A 37 2.13 -1.61 21.56
CA ASN A 37 3.25 -1.53 20.62
C ASN A 37 3.07 -0.46 19.53
N THR A 38 2.37 0.64 19.82
CA THR A 38 1.91 1.58 18.78
C THR A 38 3.03 2.23 17.99
N THR A 39 4.20 2.44 18.60
CA THR A 39 5.35 3.09 17.95
C THR A 39 6.10 2.13 17.03
N ALA A 40 6.44 0.92 17.48
CA ALA A 40 7.07 -0.08 16.61
C ALA A 40 6.10 -0.62 15.54
N ASP A 41 4.80 -0.67 15.85
CA ASP A 41 3.77 -0.94 14.85
C ASP A 41 3.66 0.22 13.85
N ALA A 42 3.73 1.48 14.26
CA ALA A 42 3.72 2.62 13.33
C ALA A 42 4.93 2.61 12.40
N GLU A 43 6.12 2.34 12.93
CA GLU A 43 7.37 2.26 12.17
C GLU A 43 7.42 1.05 11.23
N SER A 44 6.93 -0.13 11.65
CA SER A 44 6.79 -1.30 10.76
C SER A 44 5.67 -1.17 9.73
N ARG A 45 4.70 -0.27 9.96
CA ARG A 45 3.61 0.06 9.04
C ARG A 45 3.94 1.21 8.09
N ASN A 46 5.09 1.87 8.25
CA ASN A 46 5.73 2.58 7.16
C ASN A 46 6.25 1.53 6.17
N PHE A 47 5.33 1.02 5.34
CA PHE A 47 5.64 0.09 4.27
C PHE A 47 6.59 0.78 3.30
N ASP A 48 7.88 0.51 3.50
CA ASP A 48 8.90 0.82 2.54
C ASP A 48 8.56 0.07 1.24
N VAL A 49 8.46 0.80 0.15
CA VAL A 49 8.02 0.29 -1.16
C VAL A 49 9.16 -0.46 -1.86
N HIS A 50 10.25 -0.78 -1.15
CA HIS A 50 11.36 -1.61 -1.62
C HIS A 50 11.03 -3.11 -1.67
N LEU A 51 9.82 -3.46 -2.12
CA LEU A 51 9.39 -4.84 -2.36
C LEU A 51 9.44 -5.24 -3.85
N GLU A 52 9.80 -4.31 -4.75
CA GLU A 52 9.87 -4.54 -6.20
C GLU A 52 11.17 -5.25 -6.63
N TRP A 53 11.71 -6.13 -5.81
CA TRP A 53 12.89 -6.90 -6.18
C TRP A 53 12.61 -7.78 -7.39
N MET A 54 13.59 -7.90 -8.28
CA MET A 54 13.56 -8.81 -9.42
C MET A 54 14.86 -9.61 -9.50
N LEU A 55 14.77 -10.81 -10.06
CA LEU A 55 15.93 -11.67 -10.29
C LEU A 55 16.83 -11.06 -11.36
N ASP A 56 18.15 -11.20 -11.24
CA ASP A 56 19.05 -10.87 -12.35
C ASP A 56 18.62 -11.56 -13.66
N ASN A 57 18.57 -10.78 -14.75
CA ASN A 57 18.01 -11.25 -16.02
C ASN A 57 18.86 -12.36 -16.64
N ASN A 58 20.18 -12.37 -16.43
CA ASN A 58 21.03 -13.45 -16.95
C ASN A 58 20.80 -14.72 -16.16
N ILE A 59 20.71 -14.63 -14.83
CA ILE A 59 20.39 -15.77 -13.96
C ILE A 59 19.03 -16.35 -14.31
N LEU A 60 18.03 -15.49 -14.51
CA LEU A 60 16.70 -15.94 -14.89
C LEU A 60 16.76 -16.69 -16.21
N ARG A 61 17.37 -16.11 -17.25
CA ARG A 61 17.50 -16.74 -18.57
C ARG A 61 18.23 -18.08 -18.52
N GLU A 62 19.32 -18.18 -17.78
CA GLU A 62 20.06 -19.44 -17.59
C GLU A 62 19.22 -20.50 -16.86
N SER A 63 18.46 -20.08 -15.85
CA SER A 63 17.57 -20.96 -15.09
C SER A 63 16.41 -21.48 -15.95
N LEU A 64 15.78 -20.60 -16.75
CA LEU A 64 14.71 -20.97 -17.68
C LEU A 64 15.20 -21.96 -18.75
N LYS A 65 16.41 -21.74 -19.28
CA LYS A 65 17.06 -22.68 -20.22
C LYS A 65 17.30 -24.04 -19.59
N THR A 66 17.78 -24.07 -18.34
CA THR A 66 18.05 -25.32 -17.60
C THR A 66 16.76 -26.08 -17.31
N LEU A 67 15.66 -25.37 -17.03
CA LEU A 67 14.35 -25.96 -16.79
C LEU A 67 13.59 -26.32 -18.07
N HIS A 68 14.11 -25.94 -19.25
CA HIS A 68 13.44 -26.08 -20.54
C HIS A 68 12.00 -25.55 -20.52
N PHE A 69 11.81 -24.37 -19.93
CA PHE A 69 10.49 -23.78 -19.71
C PHE A 69 10.49 -22.31 -20.12
N GLU A 70 9.48 -21.94 -20.91
CA GLU A 70 9.32 -20.58 -21.45
C GLU A 70 8.02 -19.98 -20.91
N PRO A 71 8.10 -19.11 -19.89
CA PRO A 71 6.96 -18.38 -19.39
C PRO A 71 6.46 -17.34 -20.39
N GLU A 72 5.15 -17.23 -20.53
CA GLU A 72 4.48 -16.25 -21.36
C GLU A 72 4.07 -15.00 -20.58
N ILE A 73 3.94 -15.11 -19.25
CA ILE A 73 3.44 -14.06 -18.36
C ILE A 73 4.16 -14.05 -17.01
N ASP A 74 4.43 -12.85 -16.50
CA ASP A 74 4.89 -12.62 -15.12
C ASP A 74 3.71 -12.32 -14.19
N LEU A 75 3.44 -13.18 -13.20
CA LEU A 75 2.27 -13.02 -12.34
C LEU A 75 2.47 -12.04 -11.18
N PHE A 76 3.70 -11.69 -10.83
CA PHE A 76 3.98 -10.90 -9.63
C PHE A 76 4.94 -9.77 -9.94
N ALA A 77 4.50 -8.86 -10.83
CA ALA A 77 5.33 -7.77 -11.29
C ALA A 77 4.62 -6.41 -11.31
N SER A 78 5.41 -5.37 -11.54
CA SER A 78 5.01 -4.02 -11.93
C SER A 78 5.73 -3.66 -13.22
N ARG A 79 5.35 -2.53 -13.84
CA ARG A 79 6.07 -1.99 -15.01
C ARG A 79 7.57 -1.76 -14.82
N LEU A 80 8.06 -1.77 -13.57
CA LEU A 80 9.46 -1.54 -13.25
C LEU A 80 10.23 -2.86 -13.20
N ASN A 81 9.61 -3.93 -12.70
CA ASN A 81 10.31 -5.17 -12.37
C ASN A 81 9.84 -6.38 -13.20
N ASN A 82 8.99 -6.15 -14.22
CA ASN A 82 8.49 -7.21 -15.08
C ASN A 82 9.62 -7.88 -15.87
N GLN A 83 9.66 -9.20 -15.78
CA GLN A 83 10.64 -10.01 -16.51
C GLN A 83 10.15 -10.37 -17.93
N PHE A 84 8.85 -10.20 -18.18
CA PHE A 84 8.17 -10.59 -19.41
C PHE A 84 7.29 -9.44 -19.93
N PRO A 85 7.03 -9.36 -21.26
CA PRO A 85 6.20 -8.30 -21.83
C PRO A 85 4.77 -8.29 -21.27
N ARG A 86 4.21 -9.49 -21.05
CA ARG A 86 2.90 -9.68 -20.41
C ARG A 86 3.11 -9.88 -18.92
N TYR A 87 2.38 -9.14 -18.09
CA TYR A 87 2.47 -9.31 -16.64
C TYR A 87 1.19 -8.91 -15.91
N ALA A 88 1.02 -9.46 -14.71
CA ALA A 88 -0.02 -9.13 -13.76
C ALA A 88 0.56 -8.26 -12.63
N ALA A 89 -0.18 -7.20 -12.29
CA ALA A 89 0.19 -6.30 -11.20
C ALA A 89 -0.82 -6.36 -10.07
N TYR A 90 -0.36 -6.36 -8.82
CA TYR A 90 -1.24 -6.37 -7.65
C TYR A 90 -2.19 -5.16 -7.60
N LYS A 91 -1.75 -4.02 -8.15
CA LYS A 91 -2.53 -2.79 -8.27
C LYS A 91 -2.72 -2.43 -9.74
N PRO A 92 -3.70 -1.56 -10.07
CA PRO A 92 -3.84 -1.02 -11.41
C PRO A 92 -2.52 -0.43 -11.92
N ASP A 93 -1.91 -1.10 -12.90
CA ASP A 93 -0.74 -0.64 -13.65
C ASP A 93 -1.17 -0.47 -15.11
N PRO A 94 -0.90 0.66 -15.77
CA PRO A 94 -1.30 0.90 -17.16
C PRO A 94 -0.88 -0.19 -18.15
N ASN A 95 0.27 -0.81 -17.91
CA ASN A 95 0.84 -1.78 -18.84
C ASN A 95 0.63 -3.23 -18.37
N ALA A 96 -0.02 -3.45 -17.22
CA ALA A 96 -0.35 -4.79 -16.76
C ALA A 96 -1.56 -5.33 -17.54
N GLU A 97 -1.46 -6.60 -17.93
CA GLU A 97 -2.54 -7.32 -18.60
C GLU A 97 -3.71 -7.56 -17.64
N ILE A 98 -3.41 -7.82 -16.36
CA ILE A 98 -4.42 -8.07 -15.34
C ILE A 98 -4.05 -7.45 -13.99
N ILE A 99 -5.09 -7.07 -13.25
CA ILE A 99 -4.98 -6.57 -11.89
C ILE A 99 -5.22 -7.73 -10.94
N ASP A 100 -4.25 -8.00 -10.08
CA ASP A 100 -4.19 -9.13 -9.15
C ASP A 100 -4.19 -10.49 -9.87
N ALA A 101 -3.03 -11.16 -9.88
CA ALA A 101 -2.86 -12.46 -10.52
C ALA A 101 -3.81 -13.54 -9.99
N PHE A 102 -4.32 -13.43 -8.75
CA PHE A 102 -5.24 -14.43 -8.21
C PHE A 102 -6.62 -14.40 -8.87
N THR A 103 -6.95 -13.32 -9.59
CA THR A 103 -8.22 -13.16 -10.32
C THR A 103 -8.23 -13.87 -11.68
N MET A 104 -7.06 -14.23 -12.20
CA MET A 104 -6.89 -14.93 -13.49
C MET A 104 -6.93 -16.45 -13.31
N GLN A 105 -7.31 -17.19 -14.36
CA GLN A 105 -7.13 -18.64 -14.42
C GLN A 105 -5.69 -18.96 -14.86
N TRP A 106 -4.99 -19.82 -14.12
CA TRP A 106 -3.60 -20.19 -14.37
C TRP A 106 -3.45 -21.50 -15.15
N GLY A 107 -4.51 -22.33 -15.20
CA GLY A 107 -4.44 -23.69 -15.76
C GLY A 107 -3.99 -23.77 -17.23
N SER A 108 -4.24 -22.74 -18.03
CA SER A 108 -3.84 -22.67 -19.44
C SER A 108 -2.59 -21.81 -19.70
N LEU A 109 -1.98 -21.24 -18.66
CA LEU A 109 -0.89 -20.29 -18.79
C LEU A 109 0.44 -20.92 -18.37
N LYS A 110 1.48 -20.74 -19.20
CA LYS A 110 2.85 -20.95 -18.76
C LYS A 110 3.33 -19.67 -18.09
N PHE A 111 3.46 -19.69 -16.77
CA PHE A 111 3.73 -18.47 -16.03
C PHE A 111 5.05 -18.50 -15.26
N TYR A 112 5.55 -17.31 -14.99
CA TYR A 112 6.62 -17.03 -14.03
C TYR A 112 6.01 -16.29 -12.83
N ALA A 113 6.39 -16.70 -11.63
CA ALA A 113 5.94 -16.07 -10.40
C ALA A 113 7.11 -15.83 -9.47
N PHE A 114 7.34 -14.56 -9.10
CA PHE A 114 8.20 -14.19 -7.99
C PHE A 114 7.39 -13.52 -6.88
N PRO A 115 6.63 -14.31 -6.10
CA PRO A 115 5.70 -13.78 -5.12
C PRO A 115 6.37 -13.22 -3.86
N LEU A 116 5.66 -12.33 -3.17
CA LEU A 116 5.97 -12.00 -1.78
C LEU A 116 5.89 -13.27 -0.91
N PHE A 117 6.77 -13.36 0.09
CA PHE A 117 6.88 -14.58 0.92
C PHE A 117 5.57 -14.96 1.62
N SER A 118 4.76 -13.96 2.00
CA SER A 118 3.47 -14.16 2.66
C SER A 118 2.42 -14.83 1.77
N VAL A 119 2.53 -14.72 0.44
CA VAL A 119 1.53 -15.24 -0.49
C VAL A 119 1.95 -16.57 -1.15
N ILE A 120 3.17 -17.06 -0.90
CA ILE A 120 3.63 -18.38 -1.40
C ILE A 120 2.61 -19.50 -1.12
N PRO A 121 2.04 -19.65 0.09
CA PRO A 121 1.06 -20.71 0.34
C PRO A 121 -0.20 -20.61 -0.54
N LEU A 122 -0.62 -19.39 -0.89
CA LEU A 122 -1.76 -19.13 -1.76
C LEU A 122 -1.44 -19.46 -3.21
N VAL A 123 -0.24 -19.09 -3.68
CA VAL A 123 0.27 -19.44 -5.02
C VAL A 123 0.25 -20.96 -5.19
N LEU A 124 0.89 -21.70 -4.27
CA LEU A 124 0.95 -23.16 -4.33
C LEU A 124 -0.45 -23.80 -4.27
N SER A 125 -1.34 -23.26 -3.44
CA SER A 125 -2.70 -23.78 -3.32
C SER A 125 -3.53 -23.55 -4.60
N LYS A 126 -3.38 -22.40 -5.25
CA LYS A 126 -4.04 -22.12 -6.53
C LYS A 126 -3.48 -23.00 -7.65
N MET A 127 -2.16 -23.17 -7.72
CA MET A 127 -1.52 -24.10 -8.67
C MET A 127 -2.06 -25.53 -8.53
N CYS A 128 -2.14 -26.06 -7.30
CA CYS A 128 -2.74 -27.38 -7.06
C CYS A 128 -4.20 -27.44 -7.53
N LYS A 129 -5.00 -26.43 -7.18
CA LYS A 129 -6.44 -26.39 -7.48
C LYS A 129 -6.71 -26.34 -8.97
N GLU A 130 -5.93 -25.57 -9.71
CA GLU A 130 -6.11 -25.33 -11.14
C GLU A 130 -5.24 -26.25 -12.02
N LYS A 131 -4.48 -27.16 -11.40
CA LYS A 131 -3.49 -28.02 -12.08
C LYS A 131 -2.56 -27.22 -12.99
N ALA A 132 -2.18 -26.02 -12.55
CA ALA A 132 -1.40 -25.09 -13.35
C ALA A 132 0.10 -25.45 -13.33
N GLU A 133 0.74 -25.35 -14.49
CA GLU A 133 2.19 -25.52 -14.64
C GLU A 133 2.86 -24.14 -14.75
N GLY A 134 3.89 -23.90 -13.94
CA GLY A 134 4.60 -22.62 -13.93
C GLY A 134 5.86 -22.66 -13.10
N ILE A 135 6.68 -21.62 -13.24
CA ILE A 135 7.89 -21.42 -12.45
C ILE A 135 7.57 -20.50 -11.28
N VAL A 136 7.94 -20.93 -10.07
CA VAL A 136 7.83 -20.11 -8.88
C VAL A 136 9.20 -19.96 -8.22
N VAL A 137 9.62 -18.72 -8.03
CA VAL A 137 10.84 -18.39 -7.27
C VAL A 137 10.45 -18.26 -5.80
N ILE A 138 11.00 -19.14 -4.96
CA ILE A 138 10.75 -19.19 -3.52
C ILE A 138 12.06 -19.29 -2.75
N PRO A 139 12.13 -18.81 -1.51
CA PRO A 139 13.33 -18.98 -0.69
C PRO A 139 13.54 -20.45 -0.32
N ASP A 140 14.79 -20.89 -0.27
CA ASP A 140 15.16 -22.24 0.16
C ASP A 140 15.12 -22.33 1.71
N TRP A 141 13.90 -22.45 2.24
CA TRP A 141 13.63 -22.49 3.68
C TRP A 141 12.93 -23.80 4.09
N PRO A 142 13.68 -24.89 4.32
CA PRO A 142 13.11 -26.21 4.63
C PRO A 142 12.20 -26.25 5.86
N THR A 143 12.35 -25.30 6.79
CA THR A 143 11.57 -25.22 8.03
C THR A 143 10.20 -24.55 7.85
N GLN A 144 9.89 -24.00 6.68
CA GLN A 144 8.60 -23.38 6.41
C GLN A 144 7.52 -24.42 6.13
N SER A 145 6.31 -24.20 6.64
CA SER A 145 5.19 -25.13 6.50
C SER A 145 4.78 -25.40 5.05
N TRP A 146 5.00 -24.45 4.14
CA TRP A 146 4.71 -24.59 2.72
C TRP A 146 5.80 -25.31 1.92
N TYR A 147 7.02 -25.46 2.48
CA TYR A 147 8.17 -25.99 1.75
C TYR A 147 8.00 -27.46 1.33
N PRO A 148 7.54 -28.39 2.20
CA PRO A 148 7.31 -29.78 1.79
C PRO A 148 6.31 -29.91 0.65
N LYS A 149 5.25 -29.09 0.67
CA LYS A 149 4.24 -29.05 -0.39
C LYS A 149 4.85 -28.57 -1.71
N ALA A 150 5.69 -27.52 -1.67
CA ALA A 150 6.39 -27.05 -2.87
C ALA A 150 7.27 -28.15 -3.47
N MET A 151 8.02 -28.89 -2.64
CA MET A 151 8.87 -29.98 -3.11
C MET A 151 8.08 -31.15 -3.73
N GLN A 152 6.91 -31.48 -3.17
CA GLN A 152 6.01 -32.50 -3.73
C GLN A 152 5.38 -32.11 -5.08
N MET A 153 5.26 -30.80 -5.34
CA MET A 153 4.70 -30.27 -6.59
C MET A 153 5.73 -30.19 -7.73
N LEU A 154 7.00 -30.47 -7.47
CA LEU A 154 8.06 -30.38 -8.47
C LEU A 154 7.87 -31.41 -9.58
N GLN A 155 7.87 -30.94 -10.82
CA GLN A 155 7.93 -31.81 -12.00
C GLN A 155 9.38 -32.07 -12.45
N ARG A 156 10.32 -31.22 -12.01
CA ARG A 156 11.74 -31.25 -12.37
C ARG A 156 12.59 -30.87 -11.14
N PRO A 157 13.88 -31.27 -11.08
CA PRO A 157 14.78 -30.81 -10.03
C PRO A 157 14.83 -29.28 -9.97
N PRO A 158 14.80 -28.67 -8.77
CA PRO A 158 14.80 -27.22 -8.63
C PRO A 158 16.18 -26.66 -9.00
N VAL A 159 16.21 -25.48 -9.62
CA VAL A 159 17.46 -24.75 -9.86
C VAL A 159 17.81 -23.97 -8.59
N HIS A 160 18.88 -24.37 -7.91
CA HIS A 160 19.35 -23.66 -6.73
C HIS A 160 20.15 -22.42 -7.11
N LEU A 161 19.64 -21.25 -6.73
CA LEU A 161 20.29 -19.97 -6.97
C LEU A 161 21.28 -19.65 -5.84
N LYS A 162 22.57 -19.51 -6.17
CA LYS A 162 23.59 -19.13 -5.18
C LYS A 162 23.39 -17.70 -4.72
N ALA A 163 23.38 -17.50 -3.39
CA ALA A 163 23.30 -16.17 -2.79
C ALA A 163 24.51 -15.31 -3.21
N ARG A 164 24.24 -14.17 -3.84
CA ARG A 164 25.23 -13.15 -4.22
C ARG A 164 24.59 -11.78 -4.24
N LYS A 165 25.39 -10.72 -4.07
CA LYS A 165 24.91 -9.33 -4.04
C LYS A 165 24.12 -8.93 -5.30
N SER A 166 24.45 -9.53 -6.45
CA SER A 166 23.78 -9.27 -7.72
C SER A 166 22.58 -10.18 -8.00
N LEU A 167 22.21 -11.10 -7.10
CA LEU A 167 21.15 -12.08 -7.34
C LEU A 167 19.78 -11.40 -7.53
N LEU A 168 19.49 -10.43 -6.66
CA LEU A 168 18.26 -9.63 -6.69
C LEU A 168 18.63 -8.16 -6.90
N HIS A 169 17.86 -7.47 -7.75
CA HIS A 169 18.04 -6.04 -8.00
C HIS A 169 16.71 -5.29 -7.86
N LEU A 170 16.79 -4.02 -7.48
CA LEU A 170 15.64 -3.12 -7.37
C LEU A 170 15.59 -2.22 -8.62
N PRO A 171 14.55 -2.28 -9.45
CA PRO A 171 14.46 -1.50 -10.69
C PRO A 171 13.99 -0.08 -10.40
N GLY A 172 14.95 0.75 -9.98
CA GLY A 172 14.75 2.18 -9.78
C GLY A 172 14.00 2.55 -8.50
N LEU A 173 14.25 3.76 -8.01
CA LEU A 173 13.58 4.30 -6.83
C LEU A 173 12.25 4.94 -7.25
N SER A 174 11.14 4.55 -6.62
CA SER A 174 9.87 5.30 -6.69
C SER A 174 10.05 6.69 -6.05
N TYR A 175 9.20 7.67 -6.39
CA TYR A 175 9.24 9.00 -5.74
C TYR A 175 9.23 8.88 -4.21
N SER A 176 8.42 7.96 -3.67
CA SER A 176 8.40 7.64 -2.24
C SER A 176 9.75 7.14 -1.72
N GLY A 177 10.44 6.26 -2.45
CA GLY A 177 11.77 5.78 -2.05
C GLY A 177 12.82 6.88 -2.03
N VAL A 178 12.84 7.75 -3.06
CA VAL A 178 13.74 8.92 -3.09
C VAL A 178 13.40 9.91 -1.96
N ASN A 179 12.11 10.11 -1.68
CA ASN A 179 11.66 11.02 -0.63
C ASN A 179 11.98 10.49 0.78
N THR A 180 11.93 9.17 1.00
CA THR A 180 12.37 8.53 2.25
C THR A 180 13.86 8.75 2.47
N ALA A 181 14.70 8.52 1.45
CA ALA A 181 16.13 8.80 1.53
C ALA A 181 16.41 10.28 1.84
N ARG A 182 15.70 11.21 1.17
CA ARG A 182 15.77 12.65 1.48
C ARG A 182 15.42 12.94 2.94
N SER A 183 14.32 12.37 3.45
CA SER A 183 13.89 12.58 4.84
C SER A 183 14.89 12.02 5.85
N ALA A 184 15.47 10.85 5.59
CA ALA A 184 16.52 10.26 6.42
C ALA A 184 17.77 11.15 6.45
N LEU A 185 18.25 11.59 5.28
CA LEU A 185 19.39 12.50 5.17
C LEU A 185 19.11 13.85 5.84
N SER A 186 17.88 14.37 5.75
CA SER A 186 17.47 15.61 6.42
C SER A 186 17.46 15.52 7.95
N THR A 187 17.45 14.31 8.50
CA THR A 187 17.48 14.07 9.95
C THR A 187 18.91 13.94 10.46
N ILE A 188 19.81 13.43 9.62
CA ILE A 188 21.19 13.09 10.00
C ILE A 188 22.17 14.22 9.64
N LEU A 189 21.94 14.90 8.51
CA LEU A 189 22.85 15.88 7.95
C LEU A 189 22.33 17.29 8.16
N GLY A 190 23.10 18.09 8.91
CA GLY A 190 23.10 19.54 8.80
C GLY A 190 24.07 19.94 7.69
N LEU A 191 23.65 20.78 6.76
CA LEU A 191 24.53 21.34 5.73
C LEU A 191 25.23 22.59 6.27
N GLU A 192 26.43 22.87 5.77
CA GLU A 192 27.27 24.01 6.19
C GLU A 192 26.60 25.37 5.89
N ASP A 193 25.65 25.40 4.96
CA ASP A 193 24.85 26.56 4.57
C ASP A 193 23.64 26.84 5.50
N GLY A 194 23.51 26.07 6.60
CA GLY A 194 22.44 26.24 7.58
C GLY A 194 21.10 25.60 7.18
N PHE A 195 21.00 25.01 5.98
CA PHE A 195 19.82 24.25 5.59
C PHE A 195 19.90 22.80 6.07
N LYS A 196 18.74 22.20 6.36
CA LYS A 196 18.65 20.73 6.41
C LYS A 196 18.69 20.19 4.99
N CYS A 197 19.29 19.00 4.80
CA CYS A 197 19.39 18.37 3.48
C CYS A 197 18.05 18.33 2.73
N GLY A 198 16.93 18.05 3.42
CA GLY A 198 15.60 18.00 2.80
C GLY A 198 14.98 19.35 2.43
N GLU A 199 15.49 20.46 2.98
CA GLU A 199 14.99 21.83 2.78
C GLU A 199 15.86 22.60 1.77
N HIS A 200 17.06 22.09 1.46
CA HIS A 200 17.99 22.73 0.55
C HIS A 200 17.36 22.95 -0.86
N PRO A 201 17.47 24.14 -1.46
CA PRO A 201 16.81 24.49 -2.73
C PRO A 201 17.09 23.51 -3.88
N LEU A 202 18.32 23.01 -4.01
CA LEU A 202 18.67 22.03 -5.04
C LEU A 202 17.99 20.67 -4.82
N VAL A 203 17.83 20.26 -3.57
CA VAL A 203 17.17 18.99 -3.21
C VAL A 203 15.66 19.10 -3.46
N CYS A 204 15.04 20.22 -3.08
CA CYS A 204 13.65 20.52 -3.42
C CYS A 204 13.41 20.53 -4.94
N ARG A 205 14.31 21.15 -5.72
CA ARG A 205 14.24 21.17 -7.18
C ARG A 205 14.41 19.79 -7.80
N PHE A 206 15.34 18.99 -7.29
CA PHE A 206 15.55 17.60 -7.70
C PHE A 206 14.29 16.75 -7.44
N MET A 207 13.73 16.82 -6.23
CA MET A 207 12.50 16.08 -5.88
C MET A 207 11.31 16.46 -6.75
N LYS A 208 11.18 17.74 -7.11
CA LYS A 208 10.16 18.21 -8.04
C LYS A 208 10.34 17.57 -9.43
N GLY A 209 11.56 17.52 -9.94
CA GLY A 209 11.88 16.81 -11.18
C GLY A 209 11.56 15.31 -11.12
N VAL A 210 11.90 14.63 -10.03
CA VAL A 210 11.55 13.21 -9.82
C VAL A 210 10.03 12.99 -9.81
N PHE A 211 9.26 13.91 -9.22
CA PHE A 211 7.80 13.86 -9.23
C PHE A 211 7.21 14.08 -10.62
N GLU A 212 7.71 15.07 -11.36
CA GLU A 212 7.24 15.43 -12.69
C GLU A 212 7.57 14.36 -13.74
N LEU A 213 8.70 13.65 -13.59
CA LEU A 213 9.05 12.51 -14.42
C LEU A 213 8.10 11.31 -14.24
N LYS A 214 7.44 11.19 -13.08
CA LYS A 214 6.54 10.07 -12.74
C LYS A 214 5.36 10.54 -11.88
N PRO A 215 4.37 11.25 -12.45
CA PRO A 215 3.22 11.75 -11.69
C PRO A 215 2.38 10.59 -11.14
N ALA A 216 1.79 10.81 -9.95
CA ALA A 216 0.83 9.87 -9.37
C ALA A 216 -0.42 9.80 -10.26
N LEU A 217 -0.73 8.60 -10.76
CA LEU A 217 -1.92 8.38 -11.57
C LEU A 217 -3.19 8.37 -10.69
N PRO A 218 -4.34 8.83 -11.23
CA PRO A 218 -5.61 8.77 -10.51
C PRO A 218 -5.97 7.32 -10.17
N LYS A 219 -6.37 7.10 -8.92
CA LYS A 219 -6.67 5.77 -8.36
C LYS A 219 -7.85 5.06 -9.04
N TYR A 220 -8.76 5.82 -9.66
CA TYR A 220 -9.96 5.30 -10.32
C TYR A 220 -9.98 5.78 -11.77
N LYS A 221 -10.25 4.87 -12.72
CA LYS A 221 -10.42 5.19 -14.15
C LYS A 221 -11.77 5.85 -14.43
N GLU A 222 -12.80 5.53 -13.63
CA GLU A 222 -14.16 6.01 -13.81
C GLU A 222 -14.82 6.37 -12.47
N VAL A 223 -15.73 7.35 -12.49
CA VAL A 223 -16.59 7.71 -11.36
C VAL A 223 -17.99 7.15 -11.64
N TRP A 224 -18.52 6.37 -10.70
CA TRP A 224 -19.77 5.62 -10.88
C TRP A 224 -20.98 6.57 -10.87
N GLN A 225 -21.81 6.51 -11.90
CA GLN A 225 -23.10 7.21 -11.95
C GLN A 225 -24.13 6.47 -11.09
N PHE A 226 -24.75 7.17 -10.15
CA PHE A 226 -25.81 6.62 -9.31
C PHE A 226 -27.15 6.72 -10.03
N LYS A 227 -27.74 5.57 -10.39
CA LYS A 227 -28.96 5.49 -11.22
C LYS A 227 -30.28 5.59 -10.43
N GLY A 228 -30.23 5.61 -9.10
CA GLY A 228 -31.43 5.55 -8.25
C GLY A 228 -32.14 6.89 -8.11
N ASP A 229 -31.39 7.93 -7.73
CA ASP A 229 -31.89 9.30 -7.57
C ASP A 229 -30.86 10.28 -8.14
N GLU A 230 -31.28 11.05 -9.14
CA GLU A 230 -30.44 12.04 -9.81
C GLU A 230 -29.94 13.11 -8.83
N LYS A 231 -30.74 13.48 -7.81
CA LYS A 231 -30.38 14.45 -6.77
C LYS A 231 -29.27 13.94 -5.84
N LEU A 232 -29.01 12.63 -5.82
CA LEU A 232 -27.92 12.02 -5.06
C LEU A 232 -26.74 11.64 -5.96
N CYS A 233 -26.85 11.81 -7.28
CA CYS A 233 -25.80 11.43 -8.21
C CYS A 233 -24.71 12.49 -8.33
N VAL A 234 -23.54 12.22 -7.76
CA VAL A 234 -22.37 13.11 -7.84
C VAL A 234 -21.96 13.40 -9.30
N VAL A 235 -22.02 12.40 -10.19
CA VAL A 235 -21.63 12.56 -11.60
C VAL A 235 -22.49 13.60 -12.30
N GLU A 236 -23.81 13.56 -12.12
CA GLU A 236 -24.73 14.54 -12.74
C GLU A 236 -24.52 15.95 -12.16
N HIS A 237 -24.30 16.07 -10.84
CA HIS A 237 -23.99 17.36 -10.23
C HIS A 237 -22.68 17.95 -10.75
N LEU A 238 -21.65 17.12 -10.98
CA LEU A 238 -20.37 17.57 -11.54
C LEU A 238 -20.51 18.00 -13.01
N LYS A 239 -21.29 17.27 -13.81
CA LYS A 239 -21.60 17.66 -15.21
C LYS A 239 -22.35 18.98 -15.26
N GLU A 240 -23.38 19.14 -14.45
CA GLU A 240 -24.17 20.38 -14.40
C GLU A 240 -23.32 21.56 -13.89
N TYR A 241 -22.44 21.32 -12.91
CA TYR A 241 -21.48 22.33 -12.45
C TYR A 241 -20.54 22.77 -13.58
N LEU A 242 -19.95 21.84 -14.33
CA LEU A 242 -19.10 22.14 -15.48
C LEU A 242 -19.85 22.97 -16.53
N LYS A 243 -21.08 22.58 -16.86
CA LYS A 243 -21.95 23.30 -17.80
C LYS A 243 -22.20 24.75 -17.36
N ARG A 244 -22.54 24.98 -16.08
CA ARG A 244 -22.80 26.33 -15.54
C ARG A 244 -21.56 27.20 -15.42
N THR A 245 -20.40 26.58 -15.19
CA THR A 245 -19.14 27.30 -14.98
C THR A 245 -18.33 27.49 -16.27
N GLN A 246 -18.74 26.91 -17.39
CA GLN A 246 -18.00 26.93 -18.65
C GLN A 246 -17.59 28.34 -19.09
N GLN A 247 -18.52 29.30 -19.05
CA GLN A 247 -18.26 30.68 -19.45
C GLN A 247 -17.40 31.46 -18.43
N LEU A 248 -17.34 31.00 -17.18
CA LEU A 248 -16.62 31.66 -16.09
C LEU A 248 -15.17 31.17 -15.95
N ARG A 249 -14.79 30.09 -16.64
CA ARG A 249 -13.48 29.42 -16.48
C ARG A 249 -12.32 30.15 -17.13
N GLY A 250 -12.56 30.85 -18.24
CA GLY A 250 -11.47 31.44 -19.04
C GLY A 250 -10.40 30.39 -19.37
N GLU A 251 -9.15 30.68 -19.01
CA GLU A 251 -7.98 29.81 -19.22
C GLU A 251 -7.70 28.81 -18.08
N HIS A 252 -8.53 28.79 -17.03
CA HIS A 252 -8.25 27.99 -15.84
C HIS A 252 -8.58 26.51 -16.02
N THR A 253 -7.62 25.63 -15.71
CA THR A 253 -7.74 24.17 -15.81
C THR A 253 -8.25 23.48 -14.54
N GLN A 254 -8.29 24.19 -13.41
CA GLN A 254 -8.74 23.62 -12.14
C GLN A 254 -10.26 23.45 -12.08
N PHE A 255 -10.71 22.35 -11.46
CA PHE A 255 -12.11 21.96 -11.48
C PHE A 255 -13.01 22.96 -10.73
N PHE A 256 -12.71 23.31 -9.49
CA PHE A 256 -13.54 24.20 -8.69
C PHE A 256 -13.12 25.66 -8.84
N LEU A 257 -14.09 26.53 -9.12
CA LEU A 257 -13.94 27.98 -9.16
C LEU A 257 -14.61 28.64 -7.96
N SER A 258 -14.10 29.81 -7.60
CA SER A 258 -14.74 30.70 -6.64
C SER A 258 -16.05 31.20 -7.23
N PHE A 259 -17.06 31.42 -6.40
CA PHE A 259 -18.30 32.10 -6.79
C PHE A 259 -18.20 33.63 -6.67
N ILE A 260 -17.06 34.14 -6.21
CA ILE A 260 -16.76 35.58 -6.09
C ILE A 260 -15.95 36.01 -7.31
N LYS A 261 -16.36 37.09 -7.99
CA LYS A 261 -15.59 37.70 -9.08
C LYS A 261 -14.16 38.02 -8.60
N PRO A 262 -13.11 37.72 -9.38
CA PRO A 262 -13.13 37.32 -10.79
C PRO A 262 -13.15 35.79 -11.05
N TYR A 263 -13.80 34.99 -10.17
CA TYR A 263 -14.03 33.55 -10.34
C TYR A 263 -12.76 32.69 -10.46
N HIS A 264 -11.69 33.10 -9.79
CA HIS A 264 -10.45 32.33 -9.75
C HIS A 264 -10.64 30.92 -9.17
N PRO A 265 -9.76 29.98 -9.51
CA PRO A 265 -9.75 28.66 -8.92
C PRO A 265 -9.64 28.69 -7.39
N VAL A 266 -10.38 27.81 -6.72
CA VAL A 266 -10.37 27.76 -5.25
C VAL A 266 -9.23 26.92 -4.69
N THR A 267 -8.69 27.40 -3.57
CA THR A 267 -7.69 26.67 -2.79
C THR A 267 -8.29 25.48 -2.04
N LYS A 268 -7.43 24.54 -1.64
CA LYS A 268 -7.82 23.39 -0.79
C LYS A 268 -8.52 23.83 0.50
N ASP A 269 -8.07 24.93 1.10
CA ASP A 269 -8.66 25.48 2.33
C ASP A 269 -10.08 26.00 2.12
N SER A 270 -10.34 26.59 0.95
CA SER A 270 -11.67 27.09 0.60
C SER A 270 -12.66 25.94 0.43
N ILE A 271 -12.25 24.86 -0.25
CA ILE A 271 -13.03 23.64 -0.36
C ILE A 271 -13.29 23.03 1.04
N SER A 272 -12.26 22.95 1.89
CA SER A 272 -12.39 22.45 3.27
C SER A 272 -13.43 23.25 4.08
N ARG A 273 -13.43 24.58 3.95
CA ARG A 273 -14.43 25.46 4.57
C ARG A 273 -15.84 25.20 4.05
N TRP A 274 -16.02 25.01 2.73
CA TRP A 274 -17.32 24.68 2.15
C TRP A 274 -17.85 23.33 2.68
N VAL A 275 -17.00 22.31 2.76
CA VAL A 275 -17.41 21.01 3.32
C VAL A 275 -17.86 21.15 4.78
N LYS A 276 -17.14 21.92 5.60
CA LYS A 276 -17.56 22.19 6.98
C LYS A 276 -18.92 22.90 7.02
N SER A 277 -19.15 23.90 6.18
CA SER A 277 -20.45 24.60 6.13
C SER A 277 -21.60 23.66 5.77
N VAL A 278 -21.40 22.76 4.80
CA VAL A 278 -22.41 21.76 4.42
C VAL A 278 -22.68 20.78 5.58
N LEU A 279 -21.64 20.33 6.29
CA LEU A 279 -21.79 19.49 7.48
C LEU A 279 -22.60 20.21 8.58
N GLN A 280 -22.31 21.49 8.83
CA GLN A 280 -23.04 22.29 9.80
C GLN A 280 -24.51 22.45 9.43
N GLN A 281 -24.81 22.72 8.15
CA GLN A 281 -26.19 22.81 7.64
C GLN A 281 -26.94 21.47 7.74
N ALA A 282 -26.22 20.35 7.64
CA ALA A 282 -26.76 19.01 7.86
C ALA A 282 -26.93 18.65 9.35
N GLY A 283 -26.72 19.59 10.26
CA GLY A 283 -26.85 19.39 11.71
C GLY A 283 -25.69 18.63 12.35
N VAL A 284 -24.55 18.51 11.67
CA VAL A 284 -23.35 17.84 12.21
C VAL A 284 -22.49 18.85 12.97
N ASP A 285 -22.08 18.48 14.20
CA ASP A 285 -21.20 19.30 15.01
C ASP A 285 -19.79 19.41 14.40
N VAL A 286 -19.50 20.57 13.81
CA VAL A 286 -18.23 20.84 13.12
C VAL A 286 -17.03 21.08 14.06
N THR A 287 -17.26 21.18 15.37
CA THR A 287 -16.19 21.24 16.37
C THR A 287 -15.56 19.86 16.60
N LYS A 288 -16.37 18.80 16.51
CA LYS A 288 -15.98 17.38 16.61
C LYS A 288 -15.69 16.75 15.24
N TYR A 289 -16.29 17.26 14.16
CA TYR A 289 -16.21 16.70 12.82
C TYR A 289 -15.70 17.73 11.78
N THR A 290 -14.48 17.54 11.29
CA THR A 290 -13.86 18.39 10.26
C THR A 290 -14.18 17.91 8.83
N ALA A 291 -13.71 18.61 7.79
CA ALA A 291 -13.89 18.20 6.39
C ALA A 291 -13.39 16.77 6.09
N HIS A 292 -12.38 16.27 6.82
CA HIS A 292 -11.92 14.88 6.71
C HIS A 292 -12.89 13.85 7.32
N SER A 293 -13.84 14.30 8.15
CA SER A 293 -14.81 13.45 8.84
C SER A 293 -15.91 12.92 7.93
N SER A 294 -16.17 13.54 6.78
CA SER A 294 -17.11 13.01 5.78
C SER A 294 -16.72 11.59 5.34
N ARG A 295 -15.42 11.33 5.22
CA ARG A 295 -14.89 9.99 4.91
C ARG A 295 -15.15 9.01 6.04
N ALA A 296 -14.91 9.40 7.29
CA ALA A 296 -15.16 8.57 8.48
C ALA A 296 -16.66 8.25 8.66
N ALA A 297 -17.52 9.24 8.48
CA ALA A 297 -18.96 9.12 8.63
C ALA A 297 -19.56 8.17 7.58
N THR A 298 -19.16 8.33 6.32
CA THR A 298 -19.61 7.47 5.21
C THR A 298 -19.27 6.01 5.51
N THR A 299 -18.03 5.73 5.92
CA THR A 299 -17.57 4.38 6.17
C THR A 299 -18.13 3.76 7.45
N SER A 300 -18.42 4.57 8.47
CA SER A 300 -19.14 4.11 9.67
C SER A 300 -20.61 3.79 9.36
N HIS A 301 -21.25 4.52 8.44
CA HIS A 301 -22.61 4.22 7.99
C HIS A 301 -22.68 2.97 7.11
N THR A 302 -21.74 2.78 6.18
CA THR A 302 -21.71 1.57 5.33
C THR A 302 -21.44 0.30 6.14
N LYS A 303 -20.57 0.35 7.16
CA LYS A 303 -20.38 -0.76 8.11
C LYS A 303 -21.66 -1.09 8.87
N ARG A 304 -22.41 -0.08 9.32
CA ARG A 304 -23.71 -0.28 10.01
C ARG A 304 -24.77 -0.92 9.11
N LYS A 305 -24.72 -0.65 7.79
CA LYS A 305 -25.58 -1.30 6.80
C LYS A 305 -25.11 -2.70 6.38
N GLY A 306 -24.13 -3.28 7.08
CA GLY A 306 -23.69 -4.66 6.87
C GLY A 306 -22.76 -4.87 5.68
N MET A 307 -22.20 -3.81 5.08
CA MET A 307 -21.17 -3.97 4.05
C MET A 307 -19.91 -4.59 4.66
N SER A 308 -19.29 -5.51 3.92
CA SER A 308 -18.07 -6.19 4.37
C SER A 308 -16.94 -5.17 4.55
N LEU A 309 -16.09 -5.41 5.55
CA LEU A 309 -14.93 -4.56 5.83
C LEU A 309 -13.99 -4.46 4.61
N GLN A 310 -13.86 -5.55 3.86
CA GLN A 310 -13.04 -5.61 2.65
C GLN A 310 -13.60 -4.70 1.54
N ASP A 311 -14.91 -4.67 1.33
CA ASP A 311 -15.55 -3.80 0.33
C ASP A 311 -15.48 -2.33 0.71
N ILE A 312 -15.62 -2.01 2.01
CA ILE A 312 -15.43 -0.65 2.53
C ILE A 312 -13.99 -0.18 2.32
N MET A 313 -13.00 -1.04 2.62
CA MET A 313 -11.59 -0.73 2.41
C MET A 313 -11.25 -0.54 0.93
N LYS A 314 -11.80 -1.39 0.05
CA LYS A 314 -11.64 -1.29 -1.41
C LYS A 314 -12.24 0.03 -1.94
N THR A 315 -13.45 0.36 -1.51
CA THR A 315 -14.21 1.54 -1.97
C THR A 315 -13.61 2.84 -1.43
N ALA A 316 -13.31 2.89 -0.13
CA ALA A 316 -12.67 4.04 0.50
C ALA A 316 -11.17 4.10 0.22
N GLY A 317 -10.61 3.16 -0.55
CA GLY A 317 -9.24 3.18 -1.00
C GLY A 317 -8.18 3.07 0.10
N TRP A 318 -8.47 2.33 1.18
CA TRP A 318 -7.54 2.09 2.28
C TRP A 318 -6.78 0.78 2.10
N THR A 319 -5.49 0.81 2.44
CA THR A 319 -4.60 -0.35 2.42
C THR A 319 -4.63 -1.16 3.71
N SER A 320 -5.22 -0.63 4.80
CA SER A 320 -5.22 -1.27 6.11
C SER A 320 -6.53 -1.12 6.87
N ALA A 321 -7.02 -2.24 7.42
CA ALA A 321 -8.20 -2.32 8.26
C ALA A 321 -8.01 -1.58 9.59
N THR A 322 -6.78 -1.55 10.11
CA THR A 322 -6.47 -0.86 11.37
C THR A 322 -6.51 0.67 11.23
N THR A 323 -6.21 1.21 10.04
CA THR A 323 -6.38 2.65 9.76
C THR A 323 -7.85 3.02 9.81
N PHE A 324 -8.72 2.19 9.23
CA PHE A 324 -10.17 2.37 9.30
C PHE A 324 -10.68 2.31 10.76
N GLU A 325 -10.30 1.29 11.53
CA GLU A 325 -10.77 1.15 12.91
C GLU A 325 -10.29 2.27 13.85
N LYS A 326 -9.04 2.71 13.72
CA LYS A 326 -8.47 3.74 14.61
C LYS A 326 -8.97 5.15 14.30
N PHE A 327 -9.11 5.51 13.02
CA PHE A 327 -9.34 6.91 12.62
C PHE A 327 -10.72 7.18 12.03
N TYR A 328 -11.42 6.15 11.56
CA TYR A 328 -12.63 6.32 10.75
C TYR A 328 -13.86 5.55 11.29
N HIS A 329 -13.68 4.54 12.15
CA HIS A 329 -14.76 3.87 12.87
C HIS A 329 -15.09 4.65 14.15
N LYS A 330 -16.08 5.54 14.07
CA LYS A 330 -16.61 6.24 15.24
C LYS A 330 -17.98 5.63 15.57
N PRO A 331 -18.10 4.77 16.59
CA PRO A 331 -19.41 4.29 17.03
C PRO A 331 -20.25 5.50 17.43
N ALA A 332 -21.54 5.49 17.05
CA ALA A 332 -22.47 6.46 17.61
C ALA A 332 -22.50 6.21 19.12
N GLU A 333 -22.43 7.28 19.92
CA GLU A 333 -22.52 7.19 21.38
C GLU A 333 -23.89 6.62 21.78
N THR A 334 -23.98 5.30 21.85
CA THR A 334 -24.94 4.65 22.73
C THR A 334 -24.33 4.71 24.12
N SER A 335 -24.87 5.57 24.98
CA SER A 335 -24.54 5.62 26.40
C SER A 335 -24.99 4.34 27.11
N LYS A 336 -24.31 3.24 26.83
CA LYS A 336 -24.29 2.07 27.70
C LYS A 336 -22.85 1.88 28.12
N THR A 337 -22.57 2.27 29.35
CA THR A 337 -21.30 1.96 30.00
C THR A 337 -21.16 0.44 30.07
N PHE A 338 -19.92 -0.05 29.98
CA PHE A 338 -19.59 -1.47 30.01
C PHE A 338 -20.29 -2.22 31.17
N GLY A 339 -20.43 -1.56 32.33
CA GLY A 339 -21.14 -2.12 33.49
C GLY A 339 -22.65 -2.35 33.27
N GLN A 340 -23.33 -1.54 32.45
CA GLN A 340 -24.76 -1.71 32.19
C GLN A 340 -25.07 -2.88 31.26
N THR A 341 -24.15 -3.24 30.37
CA THR A 341 -24.31 -4.38 29.45
C THR A 341 -24.04 -5.72 30.14
N VAL A 342 -23.19 -5.73 31.16
CA VAL A 342 -22.88 -6.95 31.96
C VAL A 342 -23.98 -7.24 32.99
N MET A 343 -24.68 -6.21 33.48
CA MET A 343 -25.72 -6.35 34.52
C MET A 343 -27.14 -6.60 33.96
N SER A 344 -27.33 -6.56 32.64
CA SER A 344 -28.61 -6.83 31.99
C SER A 344 -28.63 -8.18 31.28
N GLY A 345 -28.03 -9.20 31.90
CA GLY A 345 -28.17 -10.59 31.48
C GLY A 345 -29.38 -11.21 32.14
N ASP A 346 -30.46 -11.34 31.37
CA ASP A 346 -31.31 -12.53 31.29
C ASP A 346 -31.86 -12.60 29.85
#